data_AF-A0A3M1EZV2-F1
#
_entry.id   AF-A0A3M1EZV2-F1
#
_cell.length_a   1.000
_cell.length_b   1.000
_cell.length_c   1.000
_cell.angle_alpha   90.00
_cell.angle_beta   90.00
_cell.angle_gamma   90.00
#
_symmetry.space_group_name_H-M   'P 1'
#
loop_
_entity.id
_entity.type
_entity.pdbx_description
1 polymer ?
#
loop_
_entity_poly.entity_id
_entity_poly.type
_entity_poly.pdbx_seq_one_letter_code
_entity_poly.pdbx_strand_id
1 'polypeptide(L)'
;MKFPYGLCDFRGIIEDGYFYVDRTDHIRRLEETGRTLLFLRPRRFGKSLLLSMLQNYYDVARAGEFEDLFGHLAIGRNPTARHNDYFILKWDFSCVDPY
;
A
#
# COMPACT_ATOMS: atom_id res chain seq x y z
N MET A 1 20.03 -9.96 -2.82
CA MET A 1 18.58 -9.89 -2.52
C MET A 1 18.43 -9.35 -1.10
N LYS A 2 17.87 -8.15 -0.93
CA LYS A 2 17.68 -7.52 0.38
C LYS A 2 16.28 -7.85 0.92
N PHE A 3 16.17 -8.50 2.07
CA PHE A 3 14.87 -8.80 2.65
C PHE A 3 14.40 -7.66 3.56
N PRO A 4 13.16 -7.16 3.40
CA PRO A 4 12.61 -6.11 4.26
C PRO A 4 12.15 -6.72 5.58
N TYR A 5 13.05 -6.82 6.56
CA TYR A 5 12.73 -7.40 7.87
C TYR A 5 12.16 -6.32 8.80
N GLY A 6 10.87 -6.42 9.14
CA GLY A 6 10.19 -5.44 9.99
C GLY A 6 9.85 -4.11 9.30
N LEU A 7 10.31 -3.91 8.07
CA LEU A 7 9.96 -2.75 7.25
C LEU A 7 8.53 -2.91 6.72
N CYS A 8 7.67 -1.94 7.03
CA CYS A 8 6.27 -1.91 6.61
C CYS A 8 5.96 -0.71 5.70
N ASP A 9 6.99 0.01 5.27
CA ASP A 9 6.85 1.12 4.33
C ASP A 9 7.02 0.62 2.91
N PHE A 10 5.95 0.65 2.12
CA PHE A 10 5.95 0.20 0.74
C PHE A 10 6.89 1.04 -0.13
N ARG A 11 6.88 2.36 0.07
CA ARG A 11 7.71 3.29 -0.70
C ARG A 11 9.19 2.98 -0.53
N GLY A 12 9.68 2.94 0.71
CA GLY A 12 11.08 2.59 0.99
C GLY A 12 11.45 1.20 0.49
N ILE A 13 10.53 0.22 0.53
CA ILE A 13 10.78 -1.11 -0.03
C ILE A 13 11.10 -1.05 -1.53
N ILE A 14 10.35 -0.27 -2.29
CA ILE A 14 10.55 -0.13 -3.74
C ILE A 14 11.80 0.71 -4.04
N GLU A 15 11.92 1.90 -3.43
CA GLU A 15 13.01 2.84 -3.68
C GLU A 15 14.38 2.28 -3.29
N ASP A 16 14.50 1.58 -2.15
CA ASP A 16 15.78 1.04 -1.66
C ASP A 16 16.15 -0.33 -2.29
N GLY A 17 15.31 -0.84 -3.20
CA GLY A 17 15.51 -2.10 -3.90
C GLY A 17 15.39 -3.33 -2.99
N TYR A 18 14.47 -3.32 -2.04
CA TYR A 18 14.14 -4.49 -1.25
C TYR A 18 13.33 -5.50 -2.06
N PHE A 19 13.40 -6.75 -1.64
CA PHE A 19 12.57 -7.80 -2.20
C PHE A 19 11.10 -7.56 -1.87
N TYR A 20 10.30 -7.31 -2.89
CA TYR A 20 8.85 -7.17 -2.82
C TYR A 20 8.18 -8.26 -3.67
N VAL A 21 7.20 -8.95 -3.10
CA VAL A 21 6.35 -9.88 -3.84
C VAL A 21 5.13 -9.12 -4.32
N ASP A 22 5.04 -8.92 -5.63
CA ASP A 22 3.92 -8.21 -6.22
C ASP A 22 2.60 -8.98 -6.06
N ARG A 23 1.63 -8.32 -5.40
CA ARG A 23 0.23 -8.74 -5.28
C ARG A 23 -0.72 -7.55 -5.49
N THR A 24 -0.24 -6.54 -6.23
CA THR A 24 -0.99 -5.31 -6.47
C THR A 24 -2.21 -5.53 -7.38
N ASP A 25 -2.29 -6.65 -8.09
CA ASP A 25 -3.47 -7.09 -8.84
C ASP A 25 -4.72 -7.22 -7.95
N HIS A 26 -4.53 -7.53 -6.67
CA HIS A 26 -5.63 -7.66 -5.71
C HIS A 26 -6.33 -6.33 -5.39
N ILE A 27 -5.73 -5.17 -5.71
CA ILE A 27 -6.36 -3.86 -5.49
C ILE A 27 -7.70 -3.77 -6.23
N ARG A 28 -7.80 -4.32 -7.45
CA ARG A 28 -9.08 -4.36 -8.18
C ARG A 28 -10.16 -5.13 -7.44
N ARG A 29 -9.82 -6.33 -6.97
CA ARG A 29 -10.75 -7.16 -6.18
C ARG A 29 -11.16 -6.44 -4.90
N LEU A 30 -10.22 -5.70 -4.31
CA LEU A 30 -10.47 -4.90 -3.11
C LEU A 30 -11.51 -3.81 -3.37
N GLU A 31 -11.38 -3.09 -4.49
CA GLU A 31 -12.34 -2.05 -4.91
C GLU A 31 -13.76 -2.61 -5.16
N GLU A 32 -13.86 -3.87 -5.60
CA GLU A 32 -15.13 -4.58 -5.86
C GLU A 32 -15.77 -5.16 -4.60
N THR A 33 -14.98 -5.47 -3.56
CA THR A 33 -15.45 -6.22 -2.38
C THR A 33 -16.42 -5.41 -1.51
N GLY A 34 -16.26 -4.08 -1.44
CA GLY A 34 -17.17 -3.23 -0.68
C GLY A 34 -16.64 -1.84 -0.38
N ARG A 35 -17.50 -0.99 0.18
CA ARG A 35 -17.16 0.42 0.53
C ARG A 35 -16.28 0.53 1.77
N THR A 36 -16.44 -0.39 2.71
CA THR A 36 -15.70 -0.42 3.98
C THR A 36 -15.13 -1.81 4.17
N LEU A 37 -13.81 -1.88 4.34
CA LEU A 37 -13.08 -3.15 4.42
C LEU A 37 -12.35 -3.24 5.76
N LEU A 38 -12.59 -4.34 6.47
CA LEU A 38 -11.98 -4.61 7.76
C LEU A 38 -11.05 -5.82 7.65
N PHE A 39 -9.75 -5.60 7.88
CA PHE A 39 -8.75 -6.67 7.87
C PHE A 39 -8.54 -7.25 9.27
N LEU A 40 -9.24 -8.34 9.60
CA LEU A 40 -9.15 -9.03 10.90
C LEU A 40 -7.75 -9.68 11.12
N ARG A 41 -7.27 -9.75 12.38
CA ARG A 41 -5.83 -9.91 12.70
C ARG A 41 -5.37 -11.35 12.99
N PRO A 42 -4.51 -11.88 12.12
CA PRO A 42 -3.27 -12.54 12.57
C PRO A 42 -2.08 -11.57 12.61
N ARG A 43 -1.17 -11.70 13.58
CA ARG A 43 0.05 -10.88 13.70
C ARG A 43 1.05 -11.20 12.57
N ARG A 44 1.82 -10.21 12.12
CA ARG A 44 2.85 -10.33 11.05
C ARG A 44 2.33 -10.77 9.67
N PHE A 45 1.04 -10.59 9.39
CA PHE A 45 0.43 -10.98 8.12
C PHE A 45 0.55 -9.94 7.00
N GLY A 46 1.40 -8.92 7.15
CA GLY A 46 1.61 -7.89 6.11
C GLY A 46 0.51 -6.83 5.97
N LYS A 47 -0.44 -6.74 6.90
CA LYS A 47 -1.51 -5.72 6.88
C LYS A 47 -0.99 -4.28 6.82
N SER A 48 0.04 -3.95 7.63
CA SER A 48 0.63 -2.61 7.64
C SER A 48 1.28 -2.26 6.30
N LEU A 49 1.98 -3.22 5.68
CA LEU A 49 2.56 -3.04 4.36
C LEU A 49 1.48 -2.83 3.29
N LEU A 50 0.38 -3.59 3.34
CA LEU A 50 -0.76 -3.40 2.44
C LEU A 50 -1.36 -1.99 2.59
N LEU A 51 -1.58 -1.51 3.82
CA LEU A 51 -2.10 -0.16 4.05
C LEU A 51 -1.16 0.93 3.54
N SER A 52 0.16 0.77 3.73
CA SER A 52 1.17 1.68 3.16
C SER A 52 1.12 1.66 1.63
N MET A 53 0.99 0.49 1.01
CA MET A 53 0.85 0.37 -0.44
C MET A 53 -0.42 1.06 -0.96
N LEU A 54 -1.58 0.83 -0.34
CA LEU A 54 -2.84 1.47 -0.72
C LEU A 54 -2.78 2.99 -0.52
N GLN A 55 -2.14 3.46 0.55
CA GLN A 55 -1.89 4.88 0.75
C GLN A 55 -1.12 5.47 -0.43
N ASN A 56 0.01 4.88 -0.82
CA ASN A 56 0.80 5.38 -1.94
C ASN A 56 0.07 5.30 -3.29
N TYR A 57 -0.80 4.30 -3.47
CA TYR A 57 -1.54 4.10 -4.71
C TYR A 57 -2.70 5.11 -4.91
N TYR A 58 -3.40 5.46 -3.84
CA TYR A 58 -4.60 6.30 -3.92
C TYR A 58 -4.32 7.79 -3.68
N ASP A 59 -3.23 8.14 -3.01
CA ASP A 59 -2.97 9.52 -2.59
C ASP A 59 -2.62 10.44 -3.77
N VAL A 60 -3.36 11.53 -3.92
CA VAL A 60 -3.12 12.60 -4.91
C VAL A 60 -1.73 13.23 -4.74
N ALA A 61 -1.21 13.29 -3.50
CA ALA A 61 0.13 13.83 -3.23
C ALA A 61 1.24 12.98 -3.87
N ARG A 62 0.93 11.73 -4.24
CA ARG A 62 1.85 10.75 -4.82
C ARG A 62 1.71 10.57 -6.32
N ALA A 63 0.86 11.38 -6.98
CA ALA A 63 0.63 11.28 -8.42
C ALA A 63 1.92 11.41 -9.25
N GLY A 64 2.86 12.25 -8.81
CA GLY A 64 4.15 12.43 -9.49
C GLY A 64 5.12 11.25 -9.37
N GLU A 65 4.90 10.35 -8.40
CA GLU A 65 5.78 9.20 -8.11
C GLU A 65 5.15 7.87 -8.59
N PHE A 66 4.02 7.93 -9.30
CA PHE A 66 3.25 6.72 -9.66
C PHE A 66 4.06 5.73 -10.50
N GLU A 67 4.73 6.20 -11.55
CA GLU A 67 5.51 5.35 -12.44
C GLU A 67 6.70 4.69 -11.73
N ASP A 68 7.38 5.42 -10.85
CA ASP A 68 8.52 4.91 -10.09
C ASP A 68 8.07 3.83 -9.09
N LEU A 69 6.95 4.06 -8.41
CA LEU A 69 6.44 3.15 -7.38
C LEU A 69 5.71 1.93 -7.95
N PHE A 70 4.93 2.12 -9.01
CA PHE A 70 4.00 1.10 -9.51
C PHE A 70 4.27 0.64 -10.94
N GLY A 71 5.01 1.38 -11.78
CA GLY A 71 5.12 1.10 -13.22
C GLY A 71 5.65 -0.31 -13.55
N HIS A 72 6.48 -0.87 -12.68
CA HIS A 72 7.00 -2.24 -12.83
C HIS A 72 6.06 -3.34 -12.27
N LEU A 73 5.05 -2.96 -11.48
CA LEU A 73 4.09 -3.83 -10.81
C LEU A 73 2.83 -4.05 -11.66
N ALA A 74 2.04 -5.07 -11.32
CA ALA A 74 0.83 -5.45 -12.03
C ALA A 74 -0.20 -4.31 -12.10
N ILE A 75 -0.38 -3.55 -11.01
CA ILE A 75 -1.32 -2.44 -10.99
C ILE A 75 -0.83 -1.21 -11.75
N GLY A 76 0.48 -0.94 -11.83
CA GLY A 76 0.98 0.20 -12.61
C GLY A 76 0.86 -0.02 -14.10
N ARG A 77 1.01 -1.26 -14.57
CA ARG A 77 0.77 -1.61 -15.99
C ARG A 77 -0.70 -1.53 -16.39
N ASN A 78 -1.61 -1.61 -15.43
CA ASN A 78 -3.04 -1.53 -15.66
C ASN A 78 -3.71 -0.83 -14.47
N PRO A 79 -3.62 0.51 -14.35
CA PRO A 79 -4.17 1.23 -13.22
C PRO A 79 -5.70 1.15 -13.19
N THR A 80 -6.27 1.30 -12.00
CA THR A 80 -7.70 1.52 -11.82
C THR A 80 -8.03 3.00 -12.01
N ALA A 81 -9.30 3.32 -12.30
CA ALA A 81 -9.74 4.72 -12.45
C ALA A 81 -9.53 5.57 -11.18
N ARG A 82 -9.28 4.91 -10.03
CA ARG A 82 -9.14 5.52 -8.71
C ARG A 82 -7.69 5.78 -8.29
N HIS A 83 -6.70 5.42 -9.12
CA HIS A 83 -5.30 5.69 -8.80
C HIS A 83 -5.07 7.19 -8.63
N ASN A 84 -4.38 7.57 -7.56
CA ASN A 84 -4.07 8.97 -7.21
C ASN A 84 -5.26 9.94 -7.26
N ASP A 85 -6.47 9.48 -6.93
CA ASP A 85 -7.71 10.28 -7.00
C ASP A 85 -8.23 10.72 -5.63
N TYR A 86 -7.56 10.34 -4.53
CA TYR A 86 -8.02 10.59 -3.16
C TYR A 86 -6.99 11.34 -2.31
N PHE A 87 -7.48 12.18 -1.39
CA PHE A 87 -6.68 12.62 -0.25
C PHE A 87 -6.71 11.54 0.83
N ILE A 88 -5.53 11.04 1.23
CA ILE A 88 -5.45 9.96 2.21
C ILE A 88 -5.13 10.52 3.60
N LEU A 89 -6.01 10.26 4.57
CA LEU A 89 -5.72 10.44 5.98
C LEU A 89 -5.28 9.11 6.59
N LYS A 90 -4.04 9.08 7.09
CA LYS A 90 -3.52 7.96 7.86
C LYS A 90 -3.60 8.26 9.35
N TRP A 91 -4.32 7.42 10.07
CA TRP A 91 -4.37 7.44 11.53
C TRP A 91 -3.60 6.25 12.08
N ASP A 92 -2.64 6.52 12.96
CA ASP A 92 -1.93 5.49 13.70
C ASP A 92 -2.13 5.68 15.19
N PHE A 93 -2.80 4.70 15.80
CA PHE A 93 -3.10 4.68 17.23
C PHE A 93 -2.19 3.71 17.99
N SER A 94 -1.15 3.13 17.36
CA SER A 94 -0.31 2.13 18.02
C SER A 94 0.49 2.68 19.20
N CYS A 95 0.71 4.00 19.23
CA CYS A 95 1.49 4.70 20.25
C CYS A 95 0.62 5.58 21.16
N VAL A 96 -0.70 5.50 21.05
CA VAL A 96 -1.61 6.23 21.92
C VAL A 96 -1.82 5.39 23.17
N ASP A 97 -1.35 5.89 24.31
CA ASP A 97 -1.71 5.33 25.61
C ASP A 97 -3.18 5.68 25.86
N PRO A 98 -4.07 4.68 26.06
CA PRO A 98 -5.45 4.96 26.41
C PRO A 98 -5.63 5.47 27.86
N TYR A 99 -4.55 5.62 28.63
CA TYR A 99 -4.54 6.03 30.04
C TYR A 99 -3.68 7.26 30.32
#